data_AF-A0AAV4NRW9-F1
#
_entry.id   AF-A0AAV4NRW9-F1
#
_cell.length_a   1.000
_cell.length_b   1.000
_cell.length_c   1.000
_cell.angle_alpha   90.00
_cell.angle_beta   90.00
_cell.angle_gamma   90.00
#
_symmetry.space_group_name_H-M   'P 1'
#
loop_
_entity.id
_entity.type
_entity.pdbx_description
1 polymer ?
#
loop_
_entity_poly.entity_id
_entity_poly.type
_entity_poly.pdbx_seq_one_letter_code
_entity_poly.pdbx_strand_id
1 'polypeptide(L)'
;MFLGRFLFPVPMHVPLPPPPGDLMDASKDISSDLKYPKSAVAYVIKKWKVSGDCRNVPRVGRPTKLGDRDRRVLTREIRKNRTQLMVLIREEFQQASGSVNLTCKGDFG
;
A
#
# COMPACT_ATOMS: atom_id res chain seq x y z
N MET A 1 -37.62 -1.11 40.64
CA MET A 1 -37.87 -0.50 39.32
C MET A 1 -36.60 0.20 38.85
N PHE A 2 -35.82 -0.40 37.95
CA PHE A 2 -34.82 0.33 37.15
C PHE A 2 -34.76 -0.34 35.78
N LEU A 3 -35.71 0.04 34.92
CA LEU A 3 -35.67 -0.23 33.49
C LEU A 3 -34.83 0.88 32.85
N GLY A 4 -33.57 0.56 32.54
CA GLY A 4 -32.67 1.42 31.79
C GLY A 4 -31.93 0.58 30.77
N ARG A 5 -32.63 0.27 29.68
CA ARG A 5 -32.16 -0.58 28.58
C ARG A 5 -31.07 0.17 27.83
N PHE A 6 -29.83 -0.29 27.95
CA PHE A 6 -28.70 0.18 27.13
C PHE A 6 -29.01 -0.12 25.67
N LEU A 7 -29.43 0.89 24.92
CA LEU A 7 -29.52 0.84 23.47
C LEU A 7 -28.09 1.02 22.93
N PHE A 8 -27.35 -0.08 22.78
CA PHE A 8 -26.18 -0.11 21.91
C PHE A 8 -26.67 -0.40 20.48
N PRO A 9 -26.52 0.52 19.51
CA PRO A 9 -26.76 0.20 18.11
C PRO A 9 -25.49 -0.39 17.52
N VAL A 10 -25.50 -1.68 17.22
CA VAL A 10 -24.49 -2.34 16.37
C VAL A 10 -25.18 -3.49 15.61
N PRO A 11 -24.80 -3.85 14.38
CA PRO A 11 -24.03 -3.15 13.35
C PRO A 11 -24.87 -2.88 12.09
N MET A 12 -24.36 -2.00 11.23
CA MET A 12 -24.73 -1.96 9.81
C MET A 12 -24.67 -3.38 9.24
N HIS A 13 -25.80 -3.84 8.71
CA HIS A 13 -25.88 -5.03 7.88
C HIS A 13 -24.96 -4.80 6.68
N VAL A 14 -23.74 -5.35 6.73
CA VAL A 14 -22.85 -5.37 5.56
C VAL A 14 -23.51 -6.34 4.58
N PRO A 15 -23.99 -5.88 3.41
CA PRO A 15 -24.65 -6.78 2.48
C PRO A 15 -23.66 -7.87 2.07
N LEU A 16 -24.10 -9.12 2.21
CA LEU A 16 -23.35 -10.30 1.79
C LEU A 16 -22.92 -10.11 0.32
N PRO A 17 -21.64 -10.31 -0.02
CA PRO A 17 -21.19 -10.13 -1.40
C PRO A 17 -21.99 -11.06 -2.32
N PRO A 18 -22.51 -10.57 -3.45
CA PRO A 18 -23.29 -11.40 -4.35
C PRO A 18 -22.42 -12.55 -4.88
N PRO A 19 -23.03 -13.75 -5.05
CA PRO A 19 -22.34 -14.94 -5.49
C PRO A 19 -21.64 -14.72 -6.84
N PRO A 20 -20.54 -15.44 -7.12
CA PRO A 20 -19.65 -15.16 -8.24
C PRO A 20 -20.28 -15.28 -9.64
N GLY A 21 -21.52 -15.80 -9.77
CA GLY A 21 -22.25 -15.94 -11.04
C GLY A 21 -22.91 -14.65 -11.56
N ASP A 22 -23.23 -13.68 -10.71
CA ASP A 22 -24.06 -12.51 -11.08
C ASP A 22 -23.26 -11.26 -11.46
N LEU A 23 -21.91 -11.36 -11.45
CA LEU A 23 -21.03 -10.20 -11.65
C LEU A 23 -21.13 -9.63 -13.07
N MET A 24 -21.41 -10.48 -14.06
CA MET A 24 -21.48 -10.10 -15.47
C MET A 24 -22.65 -9.14 -15.76
N ASP A 25 -23.75 -9.26 -15.03
CA ASP A 25 -24.97 -8.49 -15.28
C ASP A 25 -24.95 -7.18 -14.48
N ALA A 26 -24.58 -7.23 -13.20
CA ALA A 26 -24.40 -6.01 -12.40
C ALA A 26 -23.36 -5.05 -13.02
N SER A 27 -22.30 -5.59 -13.63
CA SER A 27 -21.28 -4.76 -14.28
C SER A 27 -21.77 -4.07 -15.56
N LYS A 28 -22.78 -4.62 -16.25
CA LYS A 28 -23.38 -4.00 -17.45
C LYS A 28 -24.24 -2.80 -17.06
N ASP A 29 -25.09 -2.96 -16.06
CA ASP A 29 -26.03 -1.92 -15.63
C ASP A 29 -25.28 -0.72 -15.04
N ILE A 30 -24.31 -0.97 -14.17
CA ILE A 30 -23.45 0.08 -13.60
C ILE A 30 -22.64 0.79 -14.71
N SER A 31 -22.20 0.05 -15.73
CA SER A 31 -21.45 0.61 -16.86
C SER A 31 -22.30 1.54 -17.72
N SER A 32 -23.57 1.19 -17.98
CA SER A 32 -24.49 2.08 -18.71
C SER A 32 -24.84 3.33 -17.92
N ASP A 33 -25.09 3.19 -16.62
CA ASP A 33 -25.52 4.30 -15.77
C ASP A 33 -24.40 5.32 -15.55
N LEU A 34 -23.18 4.83 -15.29
CA LEU A 34 -22.01 5.68 -15.03
C LEU A 34 -21.22 6.06 -16.30
N LYS A 35 -21.60 5.51 -17.46
CA LYS A 35 -20.88 5.68 -18.75
C LYS A 35 -19.38 5.35 -18.67
N TYR A 36 -19.02 4.38 -17.83
CA TYR A 36 -17.64 3.85 -17.72
C TYR A 36 -17.52 2.51 -18.45
N PRO A 37 -16.32 2.14 -18.93
CA PRO A 37 -16.14 0.86 -19.58
C PRO A 37 -16.37 -0.30 -18.59
N LYS A 38 -17.03 -1.37 -19.06
CA LYS A 38 -17.33 -2.58 -18.27
C LYS A 38 -16.10 -3.17 -17.58
N SER A 39 -14.94 -3.09 -18.22
CA SER A 39 -13.66 -3.55 -17.66
C SER A 39 -13.22 -2.76 -16.43
N ALA A 40 -13.45 -1.43 -16.40
CA ALA A 40 -13.13 -0.60 -15.25
C ALA A 40 -14.07 -0.89 -14.07
N VAL A 41 -15.37 -1.05 -14.35
CA VAL A 41 -16.37 -1.41 -13.33
C VAL A 41 -16.03 -2.76 -12.71
N ALA A 42 -15.77 -3.78 -13.53
CA ALA A 42 -15.37 -5.10 -13.05
C ALA A 42 -14.07 -5.06 -12.24
N TYR A 43 -13.08 -4.24 -12.65
CA TYR A 43 -11.83 -4.05 -11.93
C TYR A 43 -12.05 -3.45 -10.53
N VAL A 44 -12.86 -2.39 -10.44
CA VAL A 44 -13.18 -1.72 -9.17
C VAL A 44 -13.94 -2.66 -8.23
N ILE A 45 -14.94 -3.39 -8.72
CA ILE A 45 -15.66 -4.38 -7.90
C ILE A 45 -14.72 -5.47 -7.40
N LYS A 46 -13.85 -5.99 -8.26
CA LYS A 46 -12.84 -6.99 -7.87
C LYS A 46 -11.91 -6.45 -6.78
N LYS A 47 -11.45 -5.20 -6.92
CA LYS A 47 -10.60 -4.53 -5.92
C LYS A 47 -11.33 -4.34 -4.59
N TRP A 48 -12.58 -3.91 -4.64
CA TRP A 48 -13.41 -3.74 -3.45
C TRP A 48 -13.66 -5.05 -2.71
N LYS A 49 -13.95 -6.15 -3.43
CA LYS A 49 -14.13 -7.49 -2.81
C LYS A 49 -12.88 -7.96 -2.05
N VAL A 50 -11.69 -7.56 -2.48
CA VAL A 50 -10.41 -7.98 -1.87
C VAL A 50 -9.98 -7.04 -0.74
N SER A 51 -10.06 -5.73 -0.96
CA SER A 51 -9.51 -4.73 -0.05
C SER A 51 -10.55 -4.09 0.88
N GLY A 52 -11.85 -4.25 0.58
CA GLY A 52 -12.95 -3.57 1.28
C GLY A 52 -13.01 -2.06 1.03
N ASP A 53 -12.11 -1.51 0.21
CA ASP A 53 -11.94 -0.09 -0.04
C ASP A 53 -11.94 0.19 -1.55
N CYS A 54 -12.54 1.33 -1.93
CA CYS A 54 -12.58 1.87 -3.29
C CYS A 54 -11.62 3.05 -3.49
N ARG A 55 -10.85 3.45 -2.45
CA ARG A 55 -9.87 4.53 -2.57
C ARG A 55 -8.76 4.17 -3.55
N ASN A 56 -8.39 5.15 -4.38
CA ASN A 56 -7.31 4.99 -5.32
C ASN A 56 -5.98 4.88 -4.56
N VAL A 57 -5.39 3.69 -4.55
CA VAL A 57 -4.09 3.46 -3.92
C VAL A 57 -3.04 4.26 -4.70
N PRO A 58 -2.14 5.01 -4.02
CA PRO A 58 -1.05 5.66 -4.71
C PRO A 58 -0.28 4.62 -5.53
N ARG A 59 0.02 4.95 -6.79
CA ARG A 59 0.84 4.09 -7.64
C ARG A 59 2.15 3.85 -6.90
N VAL A 60 2.54 2.58 -6.77
CA VAL A 60 3.82 2.25 -6.16
C VAL A 60 4.89 2.82 -7.08
N GLY A 61 5.60 3.83 -6.59
CA GLY A 61 6.74 4.42 -7.29
C GLY A 61 7.95 3.48 -7.27
N ARG A 62 9.12 3.99 -7.67
CA ARG A 62 10.37 3.23 -7.57
C ARG A 62 10.63 2.84 -6.11
N PRO A 63 10.88 1.56 -5.79
CA PRO A 63 11.30 1.15 -4.45
C PRO A 63 12.50 1.97 -3.98
N THR A 64 12.53 2.33 -2.70
CA THR A 64 13.65 3.11 -2.16
C THR A 64 14.92 2.25 -2.17
N LYS A 65 16.04 2.81 -2.62
CA LYS A 65 17.35 2.15 -2.60
C LYS A 65 17.89 1.80 -1.21
N LEU A 66 17.36 2.40 -0.14
CA LEU A 66 17.80 2.19 1.24
C LEU A 66 16.62 1.70 2.08
N GLY A 67 16.81 0.57 2.76
CA GLY A 67 15.86 0.08 3.76
C GLY A 67 15.88 0.93 5.03
N ASP A 68 14.94 0.69 5.95
CA ASP A 68 14.87 1.44 7.20
C ASP A 68 16.09 1.23 8.10
N ARG A 69 16.66 0.02 8.09
CA ARG A 69 17.90 -0.29 8.81
C ARG A 69 19.06 0.55 8.28
N ASP A 70 19.22 0.59 6.97
CA ASP A 70 20.27 1.35 6.29
C ASP A 70 20.13 2.85 6.58
N ARG A 71 18.90 3.38 6.53
CA ARG A 71 18.62 4.78 6.89
C ARG A 71 19.05 5.11 8.32
N ARG A 72 18.84 4.20 9.27
CA ARG A 72 19.27 4.38 10.67
C ARG A 72 20.79 4.36 10.80
N VAL A 73 21.47 3.44 10.12
CA VAL A 73 22.94 3.37 10.11
C VAL A 73 23.53 4.63 9.48
N LEU A 74 23.03 5.03 8.32
CA LEU A 74 23.46 6.25 7.64
C LEU A 74 23.28 7.50 8.51
N THR A 75 22.14 7.60 9.20
CA THR A 75 21.88 8.72 10.12
C THR A 75 22.86 8.75 11.29
N ARG A 76 23.25 7.59 11.83
CA ARG A 76 24.27 7.50 12.89
C ARG A 76 25.63 7.96 12.36
N GLU A 77 25.99 7.53 11.16
CA GLU A 77 27.29 7.83 10.56
C GLU A 77 27.43 9.32 10.24
N ILE A 78 26.40 9.92 9.63
CA ILE A 78 26.35 11.36 9.40
C ILE A 78 26.44 12.15 10.71
N ARG A 79 25.84 11.66 11.81
CA ARG A 79 25.90 12.35 13.11
C ARG A 79 27.28 12.25 13.77
N LYS A 80 28.00 11.14 13.61
CA LYS A 80 29.37 10.98 14.10
C LYS A 80 30.35 11.84 13.29
N ASN A 81 30.20 11.82 11.97
CA ASN A 81 31.16 12.36 11.02
C ASN A 81 30.58 13.57 10.26
N ARG A 82 30.00 14.53 11.01
CA ARG A 82 29.29 15.69 10.44
C ARG A 82 30.14 16.59 9.54
N THR A 83 31.43 16.67 9.81
CA THR A 83 32.37 17.56 9.09
C THR A 83 33.16 16.83 8.00
N GLN A 84 32.94 15.52 7.84
CA GLN A 84 33.71 14.72 6.91
C GLN A 84 33.17 14.81 5.48
N LEU A 85 34.07 14.49 4.54
CA LEU A 85 33.77 14.45 3.12
C LEU A 85 32.82 13.29 2.82
N MET A 86 31.91 13.50 1.87
CA MET A 86 30.89 12.51 1.47
C MET A 86 31.47 11.14 1.11
N VAL A 87 32.68 11.10 0.56
CA VAL A 87 33.38 9.86 0.18
C VAL A 87 33.68 9.00 1.41
N LEU A 88 34.20 9.61 2.47
CA LEU A 88 34.56 8.92 3.70
C LEU A 88 33.32 8.40 4.45
N ILE A 89 32.27 9.23 4.52
CA ILE A 89 30.98 8.82 5.11
C ILE A 89 30.37 7.63 4.36
N ARG A 90 30.55 7.56 3.04
CA ARG A 90 30.07 6.44 2.22
C ARG A 90 30.83 5.15 2.53
N GLU A 91 32.15 5.22 2.68
CA GLU A 91 33.01 4.07 3.01
C GLU A 91 32.66 3.52 4.39
N GLU A 92 32.58 4.38 5.40
CA GLU A 92 32.18 4.02 6.77
C GLU A 92 30.77 3.42 6.80
N PHE A 93 29.85 4.01 6.04
CA PHE A 93 28.50 3.48 5.90
C PHE A 93 28.48 2.07 5.29
N GLN A 94 29.26 1.82 4.24
CA GLN A 94 29.36 0.50 3.59
C GLN A 94 29.99 -0.55 4.50
N GLN A 95 30.99 -0.16 5.29
CA GLN A 95 31.60 -1.03 6.30
C GLN A 95 30.60 -1.37 7.42
N ALA A 96 29.83 -0.39 7.89
CA ALA A 96 28.87 -0.56 8.98
C ALA A 96 27.56 -1.25 8.56
N SER A 97 27.10 -1.07 7.31
CA SER A 97 25.86 -1.67 6.81
C SER A 97 26.06 -3.11 6.36
N GLY A 98 27.30 -3.53 6.04
CA GLY A 98 27.58 -4.82 5.40
C GLY A 98 26.90 -4.96 4.03
N SER A 99 26.34 -3.88 3.48
CA SER A 99 25.59 -3.88 2.22
C SER A 99 26.57 -3.79 1.06
N VAL A 100 27.19 -4.90 0.72
CA VAL A 100 27.94 -5.02 -0.52
C VAL A 100 26.92 -4.99 -1.67
N ASN A 101 27.05 -3.98 -2.54
CA ASN A 101 26.26 -3.71 -3.75
C ASN A 101 24.87 -3.06 -3.56
N LEU A 102 24.87 -1.74 -3.39
CA LEU A 102 23.80 -0.87 -3.91
C LEU A 102 23.87 -0.76 -5.45
N THR A 103 23.99 -1.89 -6.15
CA THR A 103 23.71 -1.91 -7.58
C THR A 103 22.23 -2.24 -7.72
N CYS A 104 21.46 -1.31 -8.28
CA CYS A 104 20.10 -1.62 -8.68
C CYS A 104 20.18 -2.68 -9.80
N LYS A 105 20.22 -3.98 -9.44
CA LYS A 105 19.83 -5.00 -10.40
C LYS A 105 18.33 -4.80 -10.63
N GLY A 106 18.01 -4.29 -11.80
CA GLY A 106 16.64 -4.20 -12.27
C GLY A 106 16.19 -5.59 -12.64
N ASP A 107 15.59 -6.30 -11.69
CA ASP A 107 14.85 -7.52 -11.99
C ASP A 107 13.41 -7.09 -12.30
N PHE A 108 13.20 -6.61 -13.52
CA PHE A 108 11.88 -6.54 -14.14
C PHE A 108 11.76 -7.78 -15.03
N GLY A 109 11.17 -8.84 -14.48
CA GLY A 109 10.59 -9.95 -15.23
C GLY A 109 9.13 -9.68 -15.54
#